data_AF-A0A965IVI7-F1
#
_entry.id   AF-A0A965IVI7-F1
#
_cell.length_a   1.000
_cell.length_b   1.000
_cell.length_c   1.000
_cell.angle_alpha   90.00
_cell.angle_beta   90.00
_cell.angle_gamma   90.00
#
_symmetry.space_group_name_H-M   'P 1'
#
loop_
_entity.id
_entity.type
_entity.pdbx_description
1 polymer ?
#
loop_
_entity_poly.entity_id
_entity_poly.type
_entity_poly.pdbx_seq_one_letter_code
_entity_poly.pdbx_strand_id
1 'polypeptide(L)'
;MTMRPRDAWKSLGAVSVGGVRLSNPVMTASGTAGHDTELSHYMDLSALGAVVVKSLYHEPWAGNPAPRVHVAGAGMINAVGLEGPGVLAWCNDSL
;
A
#
# COMPACT_ATOMS: atom_id res chain seq x y z
N MET A 1 -10.93 7.10 28.73
CA MET A 1 -10.93 7.43 27.29
C MET A 1 -11.02 6.12 26.52
N THR A 2 -12.23 5.65 26.22
CA THR A 2 -12.47 4.35 25.57
C THR A 2 -12.12 4.44 24.08
N MET A 3 -11.11 3.69 23.64
CA MET A 3 -10.77 3.56 22.22
C MET A 3 -12.00 3.13 21.43
N ARG A 4 -12.31 3.81 20.31
CA ARG A 4 -13.34 3.35 19.38
C ARG A 4 -12.84 2.05 18.74
N PRO A 5 -13.70 1.04 18.49
CA PRO A 5 -13.28 -0.24 17.88
C PRO A 5 -12.45 -0.09 16.59
N ARG A 6 -12.63 1.02 15.87
CA ARG A 6 -11.94 1.36 14.61
C ARG A 6 -10.46 1.71 14.77
N ASP A 7 -10.00 2.05 15.97
CA ASP A 7 -8.61 2.46 16.25
C ASP A 7 -7.83 1.42 17.07
N ALA A 8 -8.44 0.27 17.39
CA ALA A 8 -7.84 -0.78 18.21
C ALA A 8 -6.52 -1.34 17.64
N TRP A 9 -6.31 -1.20 16.34
CA TRP A 9 -5.09 -1.64 15.68
C TRP A 9 -3.85 -0.82 16.10
N LYS A 10 -4.03 0.43 16.56
CA LYS A 10 -2.94 1.29 17.04
C LYS A 10 -2.31 0.79 18.34
N SER A 11 -2.98 -0.10 19.07
CA SER A 11 -2.45 -0.69 20.31
C SER A 11 -1.81 -2.06 20.13
N LEU A 12 -1.66 -2.56 18.90
CA LEU A 12 -1.09 -3.90 18.64
C LEU A 12 0.41 -4.01 18.99
N GLY A 13 1.10 -2.89 19.17
CA GLY A 13 2.49 -2.85 19.63
C GLY A 13 3.52 -3.23 18.56
N ALA A 14 4.79 -2.91 18.82
CA ALA A 14 5.87 -3.02 17.86
C ALA A 14 6.25 -4.48 17.53
N VAL A 15 6.62 -4.72 16.28
CA VAL A 15 7.04 -6.04 15.77
C VAL A 15 8.36 -5.96 15.02
N SER A 16 9.05 -7.09 14.91
CA SER A 16 10.31 -7.22 14.14
C SER A 16 10.17 -8.32 13.10
N VAL A 17 10.45 -8.01 11.84
CA VAL A 17 10.35 -8.94 10.70
C VAL A 17 11.49 -8.67 9.71
N GLY A 18 12.20 -9.71 9.27
CA GLY A 18 13.26 -9.58 8.26
C GLY A 18 14.37 -8.58 8.61
N GLY A 19 14.63 -8.32 9.89
CA GLY A 19 15.59 -7.31 10.36
C GLY A 19 15.03 -5.88 10.48
N VAL A 20 13.78 -5.64 10.11
CA VAL A 20 13.12 -4.33 10.21
C VAL A 20 12.24 -4.28 11.47
N ARG A 21 12.28 -3.13 12.18
CA ARG A 21 11.40 -2.84 13.32
C ARG A 21 10.24 -1.97 12.87
N LEU A 22 9.01 -2.43 13.10
CA LEU A 22 7.79 -1.67 12.80
C LEU A 22 7.16 -1.20 14.11
N SER A 23 6.56 -0.01 14.11
CA SER A 23 5.86 0.55 15.28
C SER A 23 4.64 -0.27 15.67
N ASN A 24 4.02 -0.93 14.68
CA ASN A 24 2.92 -1.87 14.81
C ASN A 24 2.87 -2.79 13.56
N PRO A 25 2.08 -3.89 13.56
CA PRO A 25 2.08 -4.85 12.45
C PRO A 25 1.20 -4.44 11.25
N VAL A 26 0.50 -3.28 11.30
CA VAL A 26 -0.40 -2.87 10.23
C VAL A 26 0.34 -2.09 9.17
N MET A 27 0.17 -2.50 7.92
CA MET A 27 0.74 -1.84 6.74
C MET A 27 -0.22 -1.95 5.56
N THR A 28 -0.06 -1.10 4.55
CA THR A 28 -0.81 -1.24 3.30
C THR A 28 -0.39 -2.50 2.56
N ALA A 29 -1.32 -3.13 1.84
CA ALA A 29 -0.94 -4.12 0.85
C ALA A 29 -0.41 -3.41 -0.39
N SER A 30 0.63 -3.96 -1.03
CA SER A 30 1.19 -3.35 -2.23
C SER A 30 0.12 -3.19 -3.31
N GLY A 31 -0.02 -1.96 -3.82
CA GLY A 31 -0.95 -1.63 -4.89
C GLY A 31 -2.38 -1.32 -4.45
N THR A 32 -2.65 -1.24 -3.15
CA THR A 32 -3.95 -0.78 -2.63
C THR A 32 -3.92 0.68 -2.18
N ALA A 33 -2.76 1.33 -2.20
CA ALA A 33 -2.52 2.64 -1.61
C ALA A 33 -1.72 3.60 -2.52
N GLY A 34 -1.58 3.28 -3.81
CA GLY A 34 -0.83 4.11 -4.75
C GLY A 34 0.69 3.90 -4.67
N HIS A 35 1.43 4.90 -5.18
CA HIS A 35 2.90 4.89 -5.21
C HIS A 35 3.53 5.86 -4.20
N ASP A 36 2.77 6.82 -3.67
CA ASP A 36 3.27 7.92 -2.83
C ASP A 36 2.40 8.10 -1.57
N THR A 37 1.88 9.32 -1.38
CA THR A 37 1.17 9.77 -0.18
C THR A 37 -0.32 9.99 -0.44
N GLU A 38 -0.90 9.29 -1.41
CA GLU A 38 -2.30 9.46 -1.82
C GLU A 38 -3.28 9.25 -0.64
N LEU A 39 -2.93 8.38 0.32
CA LEU A 39 -3.71 8.15 1.53
C LEU A 39 -3.56 9.24 2.60
N SER A 40 -2.59 10.16 2.50
CA SER A 40 -2.33 11.20 3.50
C SER A 40 -3.48 12.19 3.69
N HIS A 41 -4.32 12.35 2.67
CA HIS A 41 -5.54 13.15 2.75
C HIS A 41 -6.63 12.53 3.63
N TYR A 42 -6.55 11.23 3.88
CA TYR A 42 -7.56 10.47 4.63
C TYR A 42 -7.07 10.04 6.02
N MET A 43 -5.76 9.88 6.20
CA MET A 43 -5.16 9.50 7.47
C MET A 43 -3.71 9.95 7.62
N ASP A 44 -3.25 10.05 8.87
CA ASP A 44 -1.83 10.19 9.18
C ASP A 44 -1.09 8.88 8.87
N LEU A 45 -0.21 8.91 7.86
CA LEU A 45 0.55 7.75 7.42
C LEU A 45 1.53 7.25 8.48
N SER A 46 1.99 8.11 9.41
CA SER A 46 2.91 7.74 10.49
C SER A 46 2.27 6.80 11.52
N ALA A 47 0.94 6.71 11.53
CA ALA A 47 0.22 5.75 12.37
C ALA A 47 0.39 4.29 11.89
N LEU A 48 0.70 4.07 10.61
CA LEU A 48 0.97 2.73 10.06
C LEU A 48 2.35 2.25 10.50
N GLY A 49 2.51 0.93 10.63
CA GLY A 49 3.81 0.30 10.83
C GLY A 49 4.74 0.50 9.63
N ALA A 50 4.16 0.49 8.42
CA ALA A 50 4.82 0.81 7.16
C ALA A 50 3.81 1.17 6.08
N VAL A 51 4.27 1.89 5.05
CA VAL A 51 3.57 2.05 3.77
C VAL A 51 4.27 1.16 2.74
N VAL A 52 3.52 0.26 2.13
CA VAL A 52 3.98 -0.56 1.00
C VAL A 52 3.40 0.01 -0.28
N VAL A 53 4.26 0.61 -1.08
CA VAL A 53 3.90 1.19 -2.37
C VAL A 53 3.50 0.10 -3.37
N LYS A 54 2.83 0.52 -4.44
CA LYS A 54 2.52 -0.35 -5.57
C LYS A 54 3.79 -0.97 -6.16
N SER A 55 3.74 -2.28 -6.41
CA SER A 55 4.81 -3.01 -7.08
C SER A 55 5.06 -2.46 -8.47
N LEU A 56 6.33 -2.21 -8.79
CA LEU A 56 6.80 -1.62 -10.03
C LEU A 56 7.47 -2.67 -10.92
N TYR A 57 7.25 -2.57 -12.23
CA TYR A 57 8.07 -3.28 -13.21
C TYR A 57 9.44 -2.60 -13.35
N HIS A 58 10.47 -3.29 -13.85
CA HIS A 58 11.80 -2.69 -13.96
C HIS A 58 11.85 -1.51 -14.96
N GLU A 59 11.02 -1.57 -16.00
CA GLU A 59 10.83 -0.55 -17.03
C GLU A 59 9.39 0.01 -16.99
N PRO A 60 9.09 1.13 -17.69
CA PRO A 60 7.72 1.59 -17.85
C PRO A 60 6.81 0.50 -18.41
N TRP A 61 5.66 0.31 -17.78
CA TRP A 61 4.73 -0.73 -18.18
C TRP A 61 3.29 -0.24 -18.11
N ALA A 62 2.55 -0.41 -19.21
CA ALA A 62 1.19 0.07 -19.35
C ALA A 62 0.16 -0.73 -18.52
N GLY A 63 0.55 -1.88 -17.98
CA GLY A 63 -0.38 -2.83 -17.36
C GLY A 63 -1.13 -3.71 -18.37
N ASN A 64 -1.99 -4.57 -17.86
CA ASN A 64 -2.83 -5.42 -18.70
C ASN A 64 -3.91 -4.59 -19.43
N PRO A 65 -4.51 -5.10 -20.53
CA PRO A 65 -5.68 -4.46 -21.14
C PRO A 65 -6.87 -4.34 -20.18
N ALA A 66 -7.74 -3.35 -20.40
CA ALA A 66 -9.01 -3.24 -19.68
C ALA A 66 -10.00 -4.34 -20.14
N PRO A 67 -10.93 -4.78 -19.26
CA PRO A 67 -11.15 -4.36 -17.87
C PRO A 67 -10.15 -4.96 -16.87
N ARG A 68 -9.70 -4.14 -15.89
CA ARG A 68 -8.66 -4.53 -14.90
C ARG A 68 -9.21 -4.90 -13.52
N VAL A 69 -10.46 -4.59 -13.23
CA VAL A 69 -11.09 -4.79 -11.91
C VAL A 69 -12.50 -5.30 -12.09
N HIS A 70 -12.90 -6.26 -11.27
CA HIS A 70 -14.26 -6.76 -11.19
C HIS A 70 -14.67 -7.04 -9.75
N VAL A 71 -15.90 -6.69 -9.39
CA VAL A 71 -16.47 -6.99 -8.07
C VAL A 71 -16.81 -8.48 -8.00
N ALA A 72 -16.43 -9.16 -6.92
CA ALA A 72 -16.68 -10.58 -6.73
C ALA A 72 -17.23 -10.82 -5.33
N GLY A 73 -18.52 -11.17 -5.20
CA GLY A 73 -19.15 -11.59 -3.93
C GLY A 73 -18.84 -10.69 -2.73
N ALA A 74 -17.83 -11.08 -1.93
CA ALA A 74 -17.38 -10.38 -0.73
C ALA A 74 -16.09 -9.54 -0.92
N GLY A 75 -15.68 -9.27 -2.16
CA GLY A 75 -14.45 -8.56 -2.49
C GLY A 75 -14.34 -8.18 -3.96
N MET A 76 -13.13 -8.23 -4.50
CA MET A 76 -12.84 -7.91 -5.90
C MET A 76 -11.72 -8.76 -6.46
N ILE A 77 -11.76 -8.99 -7.77
CA ILE A 77 -10.68 -9.54 -8.57
C ILE A 77 -10.01 -8.38 -9.32
N ASN A 78 -8.68 -8.39 -9.40
CA ASN A 78 -7.94 -7.44 -10.20
C ASN A 78 -6.92 -8.13 -11.11
N ALA A 79 -6.66 -7.52 -12.25
CA ALA A 79 -5.64 -7.87 -13.21
C ALA A 79 -4.95 -6.60 -13.72
N VAL A 80 -4.50 -5.71 -12.83
CA VAL A 80 -3.85 -4.43 -13.22
C VAL A 80 -2.55 -4.68 -13.99
N GLY A 81 -1.78 -5.69 -13.57
CA GLY A 81 -0.56 -6.12 -14.24
C GLY A 81 0.62 -5.17 -14.07
N LEU A 82 0.90 -4.66 -12.86
CA LEU A 82 2.09 -3.82 -12.56
C LEU A 82 2.21 -2.51 -13.37
N GLU A 83 1.08 -1.91 -13.74
CA GLU A 83 1.06 -0.60 -14.37
C GLU A 83 1.88 0.43 -13.56
N GLY A 84 2.79 1.15 -14.24
CA GLY A 84 3.59 2.18 -13.62
C GLY A 84 4.76 2.67 -14.47
N PRO A 85 5.50 3.68 -13.98
CA PRO A 85 6.60 4.33 -14.71
C PRO A 85 7.90 3.50 -14.73
N GLY A 86 7.94 2.39 -14.00
CA GLY A 86 9.14 1.59 -13.80
C GLY A 86 9.92 2.00 -12.56
N VAL A 87 10.79 1.11 -12.07
CA VAL A 87 11.55 1.32 -10.82
C VAL A 87 12.44 2.56 -10.90
N LEU A 88 13.21 2.72 -11.98
CA LEU A 88 14.18 3.81 -12.09
C LEU A 88 13.51 5.19 -12.12
N ALA A 89 12.43 5.34 -12.87
CA ALA A 89 11.69 6.60 -12.95
C ALA A 89 11.06 6.95 -11.59
N TRP A 90 10.43 5.98 -10.92
CA TRP A 90 9.86 6.21 -9.60
C TRP A 90 10.91 6.62 -8.56
N CYS A 91 12.08 5.98 -8.56
CA CYS A 91 13.18 6.34 -7.65
C CYS A 91 13.71 7.77 -7.86
N ASN A 92 13.61 8.33 -9.06
CA ASN A 92 14.11 9.66 -9.36
C ASN A 92 13.08 10.76 -9.13
N ASP A 93 11.80 10.45 -9.37
CA ASP A 93 10.75 11.47 -9.48
C ASP A 93 9.80 11.50 -8.27
N SER A 94 9.72 10.41 -7.50
CA SER A 94 8.71 10.20 -6.45
C SER A 94 9.27 9.90 -5.05
N LEU A 95 10.48 9.33 -4.96
CA LEU A 95 11.19 9.08 -3.70
C LEU A 95 11.95 10.31 -3.21
#